data_AF-A0A6J8BK32-F1
#
_entry.id   AF-A0A6J8BK32-F1
#
_cell.length_a   1.000
_cell.length_b   1.000
_cell.length_c   1.000
_cell.angle_alpha   90.00
_cell.angle_beta   90.00
_cell.angle_gamma   90.00
#
_symmetry.space_group_name_H-M   'P 1'
#
loop_
_entity.id
_entity.type
_entity.pdbx_description
1 polymer ?
#
loop_
_entity_poly.entity_id
_entity_poly.type
_entity_poly.pdbx_seq_one_letter_code
_entity_poly.pdbx_strand_id
1 'polypeptide(L)'
;MNNRKKYNKNLPSNAQFPVYASVTDICNTTLCNPDENGFHDKICLDRNCPNCGVKLLKFSDEELKTDDSSENINWKCFEYINQHTKNGPKKKLMRVKKNKKPGLMAHYLQTLLGTFPAHNFRAKWQNSQLKHLVTNLPQNHIISVHDYSENYKCKERDELQSSYFQKPEASLHVSLLYRHAILEVDGVDSTLEDPNIVTENFFVISDDEKHDQCFTFQAKGPQDAAGGLIKNQTDLAIIRGTATIQNAHDLFEFAKSNFSIPKSSNCKRRLFKYTENINRNFRMLYKPIPGIRSVHQVVVDNDRLLIRSLSCYTSNNCLEGNINECENTNIIGTFSPIPIVPEIGTVDDDQNDDTDIEVPIYELVSNSTIFAVLCDDDEFDYYLLKAQTESYQLQSRETDSWGVSYQPGTTVIKGNLFYAR
;
A
#
# COMPACT_ATOMS: atom_id res chain seq x y z
N MET A 1 26.19 -24.75 2.92
CA MET A 1 25.93 -25.56 1.71
C MET A 1 27.19 -26.22 1.13
N ASN A 2 28.29 -25.50 0.86
CA ASN A 2 29.53 -26.14 0.37
C ASN A 2 30.16 -27.14 1.35
N ASN A 3 30.04 -26.92 2.67
CA ASN A 3 30.51 -27.89 3.66
C ASN A 3 29.68 -29.18 3.67
N ARG A 4 28.34 -29.11 3.59
CA ARG A 4 27.46 -30.31 3.47
C ARG A 4 27.83 -31.19 2.28
N LYS A 5 28.15 -30.61 1.12
CA LYS A 5 28.59 -31.37 -0.07
C LYS A 5 29.92 -32.11 0.16
N LYS A 6 30.82 -31.58 0.98
CA LYS A 6 32.08 -32.25 1.35
C LYS A 6 31.84 -33.38 2.35
N TYR A 7 31.01 -33.15 3.37
CA TYR A 7 30.69 -34.16 4.39
C TYR A 7 29.84 -35.32 3.85
N ASN A 8 28.87 -35.04 2.97
CA ASN A 8 28.02 -36.07 2.36
C ASN A 8 28.77 -37.06 1.46
N LYS A 9 29.98 -36.74 0.98
CA LYS A 9 30.80 -37.69 0.20
C LYS A 9 31.41 -38.80 1.07
N ASN A 10 31.47 -38.61 2.39
CA ASN A 10 32.15 -39.49 3.33
C ASN A 10 31.18 -40.22 4.30
N LEU A 11 29.87 -40.06 4.13
CA LEU A 11 28.84 -40.69 4.98
C LEU A 11 28.36 -42.01 4.34
N PRO A 12 28.06 -43.05 5.15
CA PRO A 12 27.45 -44.29 4.65
C PRO A 12 26.09 -43.99 4.00
N SER A 13 25.69 -44.80 3.02
CA SER A 13 24.52 -44.59 2.13
C SER A 13 23.20 -44.26 2.85
N ASN A 14 23.07 -44.71 4.11
CA ASN A 14 21.87 -44.53 4.93
C ASN A 14 21.81 -43.21 5.72
N ALA A 15 22.89 -42.42 5.74
CA ALA A 15 23.01 -41.17 6.51
C ALA A 15 23.13 -39.93 5.61
N GLN A 16 22.54 -39.95 4.42
CA GLN A 16 22.66 -38.85 3.47
C GLN A 16 21.73 -37.68 3.86
N PHE A 17 22.31 -36.56 4.29
CA PHE A 17 21.55 -35.36 4.60
C PHE A 17 21.19 -34.61 3.31
N PRO A 18 19.94 -34.16 3.12
CA PRO A 18 19.55 -33.45 1.91
C PRO A 18 20.32 -32.13 1.75
N VAL A 19 20.83 -31.92 0.54
CA VAL A 19 21.43 -30.65 0.12
C VAL A 19 20.41 -29.94 -0.76
N TYR A 20 19.85 -28.87 -0.21
CA TYR A 20 18.88 -28.04 -0.90
C TYR A 20 19.57 -27.12 -1.90
N ALA A 21 18.97 -26.94 -3.08
CA ALA A 21 19.48 -26.01 -4.09
C ALA A 21 19.01 -24.58 -3.84
N SER A 22 17.81 -24.44 -3.27
CA SER A 22 17.18 -23.15 -2.97
C SER A 22 16.56 -23.11 -1.56
N VAL A 23 16.28 -21.90 -1.07
CA VAL A 23 15.50 -21.71 0.17
C VAL A 23 14.06 -22.20 0.00
N THR A 24 13.51 -22.12 -1.21
CA THR A 24 12.18 -22.64 -1.52
C THR A 24 12.11 -24.16 -1.30
N ASP A 25 13.16 -24.90 -1.67
CA ASP A 25 13.21 -26.35 -1.48
C ASP A 25 13.20 -26.71 0.02
N ILE A 26 13.90 -25.91 0.83
CA ILE A 26 13.89 -26.04 2.30
C ILE A 26 12.49 -25.79 2.85
N CYS A 27 11.77 -24.81 2.29
CA CYS A 27 10.40 -24.52 2.72
C CYS A 27 9.47 -25.67 2.35
N ASN A 28 9.50 -26.14 1.10
CA ASN A 28 8.63 -27.23 0.64
C ASN A 28 8.86 -28.53 1.41
N THR A 29 10.09 -28.84 1.82
CA THR A 29 10.38 -30.02 2.66
C THR A 29 9.97 -29.87 4.12
N THR A 30 9.69 -28.67 4.58
CA THR A 30 9.24 -28.39 5.95
C THR A 30 7.74 -28.07 6.03
N LEU A 31 7.03 -28.06 4.91
CA LEU A 31 5.58 -27.84 4.81
C LEU A 31 4.88 -29.14 4.40
N CYS A 32 3.57 -29.21 4.59
CA CYS A 32 2.77 -30.28 4.00
C CYS A 32 2.78 -30.18 2.47
N ASN A 33 2.32 -31.23 1.78
CA ASN A 33 2.17 -31.16 0.33
C ASN A 33 1.17 -30.06 -0.05
N PRO A 34 1.39 -29.34 -1.15
CA PRO A 34 0.42 -28.39 -1.65
C PRO A 34 -0.85 -29.09 -2.14
N ASP A 35 -1.91 -28.31 -2.28
CA ASP A 35 -3.17 -28.71 -2.92
C ASP A 35 -2.98 -28.97 -4.44
N GLU A 36 -4.07 -29.34 -5.12
CA GLU A 36 -4.09 -29.62 -6.56
C GLU A 36 -3.66 -28.41 -7.40
N ASN A 37 -3.82 -27.19 -6.87
CA ASN A 37 -3.43 -25.93 -7.50
C ASN A 37 -1.98 -25.52 -7.19
N GLY A 38 -1.25 -26.31 -6.40
CA GLY A 38 0.14 -26.05 -6.03
C GLY A 38 0.30 -25.07 -4.86
N PHE A 39 -0.76 -24.77 -4.11
CA PHE A 39 -0.76 -23.88 -2.95
C PHE A 39 -0.71 -24.63 -1.63
N HIS A 40 -0.01 -24.05 -0.66
CA HIS A 40 0.04 -24.58 0.71
C HIS A 40 -1.06 -23.95 1.55
N ASP A 41 -1.69 -24.75 2.42
CA ASP A 41 -2.67 -24.24 3.37
C ASP A 41 -2.09 -23.13 4.26
N LYS A 42 -2.92 -22.15 4.59
CA LYS A 42 -2.53 -21.03 5.46
C LYS A 42 -1.97 -21.50 6.81
N ILE A 43 -2.57 -22.54 7.38
CA ILE A 43 -2.15 -23.11 8.68
C ILE A 43 -0.72 -23.65 8.60
N CYS A 44 -0.33 -24.22 7.46
CA CYS A 44 1.04 -24.69 7.22
C CYS A 44 2.01 -23.52 7.02
N LEU A 45 1.61 -22.52 6.22
CA LEU A 45 2.41 -21.32 5.95
C LEU A 45 2.70 -20.52 7.22
N ASP A 46 1.71 -20.39 8.10
CA ASP A 46 1.81 -19.70 9.39
C ASP A 46 2.47 -20.55 10.49
N ARG A 47 2.90 -21.77 10.17
CA ARG A 47 3.56 -22.72 11.10
C ARG A 47 2.70 -23.15 12.29
N ASN A 48 1.38 -23.09 12.16
CA ASN A 48 0.43 -23.56 13.16
C ASN A 48 0.02 -25.04 12.95
N CYS A 49 0.45 -25.66 11.86
CA CYS A 49 0.16 -27.06 11.55
C CYS A 49 0.97 -28.01 12.46
N PRO A 50 0.34 -29.04 13.09
CA PRO A 50 1.04 -29.98 13.95
C PRO A 50 1.99 -30.91 13.19
N ASN A 51 1.70 -31.19 11.91
CA ASN A 51 2.34 -32.21 11.09
C ASN A 51 3.54 -31.69 10.26
N CYS A 52 3.63 -30.37 10.08
CA CYS A 52 4.76 -29.75 9.40
C CYS A 52 5.52 -28.80 10.32
N GLY A 53 6.66 -28.29 9.88
CA GLY A 53 7.44 -27.35 10.66
C GLY A 53 8.93 -27.44 10.41
N VAL A 54 9.63 -26.44 10.91
CA VAL A 54 11.08 -26.32 10.77
C VAL A 54 11.84 -27.48 11.45
N LYS A 55 11.20 -28.13 12.43
CA LYS A 55 11.65 -29.36 13.09
C LYS A 55 11.86 -30.55 12.14
N LEU A 56 11.22 -30.57 10.98
CA LEU A 56 11.45 -31.59 9.95
C LEU A 56 12.80 -31.43 9.22
N LEU A 57 13.44 -30.26 9.38
CA LEU A 57 14.73 -30.00 8.78
C LEU A 57 15.82 -30.82 9.49
N LYS A 58 16.37 -31.81 8.77
CA LYS A 58 17.45 -32.65 9.27
C LYS A 58 18.78 -31.89 9.22
N PHE A 59 19.48 -31.88 10.34
CA PHE A 59 20.86 -31.40 10.50
C PHE A 59 21.74 -32.57 10.92
N SER A 60 23.02 -32.54 10.55
CA SER A 60 23.99 -33.51 11.09
C SER A 60 24.40 -33.13 12.50
N ASP A 61 24.93 -34.09 13.25
CA ASP A 61 25.39 -33.85 14.63
C ASP A 61 26.47 -32.77 14.66
N GLU A 62 27.37 -32.72 13.66
CA GLU A 62 28.37 -31.67 13.56
C GLU A 62 27.78 -30.27 13.34
N GLU A 63 26.63 -30.17 12.68
CA GLU A 63 25.95 -28.89 12.44
C GLU A 63 25.20 -28.40 13.68
N LEU A 64 24.83 -29.30 14.59
CA LEU A 64 24.15 -28.98 15.85
C LEU A 64 25.10 -28.81 17.03
N LYS A 65 26.41 -29.09 16.85
CA LYS A 65 27.42 -28.90 17.90
C LYS A 65 27.42 -27.47 18.44
N THR A 66 27.30 -27.38 19.77
CA THR A 66 27.43 -26.16 20.57
C THR A 66 28.50 -26.29 21.66
N ASP A 67 29.20 -27.41 21.70
CA ASP A 67 30.25 -27.73 22.68
C ASP A 67 31.46 -26.80 22.54
N ASP A 68 32.14 -26.52 23.65
CA ASP A 68 33.33 -25.65 23.64
C ASP A 68 34.48 -26.24 22.81
N SER A 69 34.50 -27.57 22.63
CA SER A 69 35.45 -28.32 21.81
C SER A 69 35.29 -28.16 20.29
N SER A 70 34.12 -27.73 19.77
CA SER A 70 33.95 -27.56 18.32
C SER A 70 34.56 -26.25 17.79
N GLU A 71 35.11 -26.28 16.58
CA GLU A 71 35.61 -25.06 15.96
C GLU A 71 34.47 -24.09 15.63
N ASN A 72 34.72 -22.80 15.86
CA ASN A 72 33.78 -21.78 15.45
C ASN A 72 33.78 -21.62 13.93
N ILE A 73 32.60 -21.34 13.38
CA ILE A 73 32.42 -21.05 11.96
C ILE A 73 32.19 -19.56 11.73
N ASN A 74 32.74 -19.07 10.63
CA ASN A 74 32.52 -17.73 10.15
C ASN A 74 31.32 -17.69 9.20
N TRP A 75 30.28 -16.93 9.56
CA TRP A 75 29.10 -16.75 8.73
C TRP A 75 28.66 -15.28 8.69
N LYS A 76 27.77 -14.94 7.77
CA LYS A 76 27.28 -13.56 7.60
C LYS A 76 25.77 -13.53 7.82
N CYS A 77 25.32 -12.57 8.62
CA CYS A 77 23.90 -12.28 8.85
C CYS A 77 23.62 -10.79 8.69
N PHE A 78 22.34 -10.43 8.58
CA PHE A 78 21.90 -9.05 8.69
C PHE A 78 21.43 -8.79 10.12
N GLU A 79 21.97 -7.75 10.76
CA GLU A 79 21.59 -7.32 12.11
C GLU A 79 21.45 -5.81 12.16
N TYR A 80 20.54 -5.33 13.03
CA TYR A 80 20.43 -3.92 13.35
C TYR A 80 21.56 -3.52 14.29
N ILE A 81 22.45 -2.66 13.82
CA ILE A 81 23.54 -2.09 14.63
C ILE A 81 23.14 -0.67 15.04
N ASN A 82 23.30 -0.35 16.32
CA ASN A 82 23.22 1.01 16.81
C ASN A 82 24.51 1.74 16.44
N GLN A 83 24.45 2.61 15.44
CA GLN A 83 25.56 3.49 15.12
C GLN A 83 25.39 4.79 15.89
N HIS A 84 26.33 5.09 16.79
CA HIS A 84 26.37 6.38 17.46
C HIS A 84 26.73 7.46 16.43
N THR A 85 25.77 8.31 16.11
CA THR A 85 26.01 9.54 15.35
C THR A 85 25.98 10.74 16.29
N LYS A 86 26.50 11.89 15.85
CA LYS A 86 26.45 13.14 16.64
C LYS A 86 25.01 13.54 17.05
N ASN A 87 23.99 13.04 16.34
CA ASN A 87 22.57 13.30 16.59
C ASN A 87 21.84 12.11 17.26
N GLY A 88 22.58 11.21 17.92
CA GLY A 88 22.03 10.05 18.63
C GLY A 88 22.24 8.69 17.94
N PRO A 89 21.83 7.59 18.59
CA PRO A 89 21.98 6.25 18.04
C PRO A 89 20.99 6.03 16.88
N LYS A 90 21.52 5.81 15.67
CA LYS A 90 20.72 5.38 14.52
C LYS A 90 20.82 3.86 14.35
N LYS A 91 19.67 3.17 14.36
CA LYS A 91 19.59 1.73 14.04
C LYS A 91 19.74 1.55 12.53
N LYS A 92 20.79 0.84 12.09
CA LYS A 92 21.01 0.51 10.68
C LYS A 92 21.13 -0.99 10.50
N LEU A 93 20.40 -1.54 9.53
CA LEU A 93 20.55 -2.93 9.14
C LEU A 93 21.87 -3.10 8.37
N MET A 94 22.77 -3.94 8.87
CA MET A 94 24.09 -4.16 8.29
C MET A 94 24.41 -5.64 8.18
N ARG A 95 25.19 -6.00 7.16
CA ARG A 95 25.73 -7.35 7.00
C ARG A 95 26.92 -7.53 7.94
N VAL A 96 26.74 -8.31 9.01
CA VAL A 96 27.72 -8.58 10.05
C VAL A 96 28.37 -9.94 9.80
N LYS A 97 29.68 -10.05 10.07
CA LYS A 97 30.38 -11.34 10.16
C LYS A 97 30.30 -11.85 11.60
N LYS A 98 29.86 -13.08 11.78
CA LYS A 98 29.78 -13.77 13.07
C LYS A 98 30.77 -14.92 13.08
N ASN A 99 31.49 -15.05 14.18
CA ASN A 99 32.37 -16.18 14.47
C ASN A 99 31.77 -16.91 15.68
N LYS A 100 30.98 -17.96 15.42
CA LYS A 100 30.14 -18.64 16.43
C LYS A 100 30.06 -20.14 16.12
N LYS A 101 29.57 -20.91 17.09
CA LYS A 101 29.40 -22.38 16.97
C LYS A 101 28.39 -22.74 15.86
N PRO A 102 28.57 -23.87 15.16
CA PRO A 102 27.66 -24.33 14.11
C PRO A 102 26.19 -24.39 14.53
N GLY A 103 25.91 -24.91 15.73
CA GLY A 103 24.53 -25.03 16.24
C GLY A 103 23.79 -23.70 16.34
N LEU A 104 24.49 -22.60 16.63
CA LEU A 104 23.90 -21.26 16.68
C LEU A 104 23.48 -20.77 15.29
N MET A 105 24.25 -21.11 14.25
CA MET A 105 23.88 -20.80 12.87
C MET A 105 22.68 -21.64 12.42
N ALA A 106 22.65 -22.93 12.79
CA ALA A 106 21.54 -23.82 12.49
C ALA A 106 20.24 -23.30 13.14
N HIS A 107 20.29 -22.95 14.43
CA HIS A 107 19.16 -22.36 15.14
C HIS A 107 18.70 -21.04 14.53
N TYR A 108 19.63 -20.15 14.16
CA TYR A 108 19.28 -18.90 13.49
C TYR A 108 18.58 -19.13 12.15
N LEU A 109 19.05 -20.10 11.35
CA LEU A 109 18.37 -20.49 10.11
C LEU A 109 16.95 -21.00 10.39
N GLN A 110 16.78 -21.83 11.42
CA GLN A 110 15.46 -22.34 11.80
C GLN A 110 14.50 -21.20 12.17
N THR A 111 14.96 -20.22 12.94
CA THR A 111 14.17 -19.03 13.30
C THR A 111 13.74 -18.24 12.07
N LEU A 112 14.64 -18.04 11.09
CA LEU A 112 14.30 -17.35 9.84
C LEU A 112 13.26 -18.13 9.01
N LEU A 113 13.37 -19.45 8.96
CA LEU A 113 12.43 -20.33 8.24
C LEU A 113 11.05 -20.43 8.90
N GLY A 114 10.91 -19.90 10.13
CA GLY A 114 9.63 -19.80 10.82
C GLY A 114 8.65 -18.87 10.11
N THR A 115 9.10 -17.66 9.75
CA THR A 115 8.25 -16.63 9.13
C THR A 115 8.39 -16.52 7.62
N PHE A 116 9.49 -17.07 7.06
CA PHE A 116 9.80 -16.94 5.64
C PHE A 116 8.73 -17.53 4.70
N PRO A 117 8.14 -18.72 4.92
CA PRO A 117 7.15 -19.29 4.01
C PRO A 117 5.91 -18.38 3.83
N ALA A 118 5.30 -17.94 4.93
CA ALA A 118 4.16 -17.02 4.88
C ALA A 118 4.52 -15.69 4.19
N HIS A 119 5.69 -15.13 4.49
CA HIS A 119 6.14 -13.88 3.86
C HIS A 119 6.33 -14.02 2.34
N ASN A 120 7.04 -15.08 1.92
CA ASN A 120 7.30 -15.35 0.51
C ASN A 120 6.00 -15.67 -0.25
N PHE A 121 5.11 -16.46 0.37
CA PHE A 121 3.80 -16.76 -0.19
C PHE A 121 2.98 -15.47 -0.38
N ARG A 122 2.88 -14.64 0.67
CA ARG A 122 2.18 -13.35 0.61
C ARG A 122 2.68 -12.49 -0.54
N ALA A 123 3.99 -12.30 -0.67
CA ALA A 123 4.56 -11.48 -1.74
C ALA A 123 4.20 -12.00 -3.14
N LYS A 124 4.30 -13.33 -3.35
CA LYS A 124 3.94 -13.97 -4.62
C LYS A 124 2.45 -13.86 -4.91
N TRP A 125 1.62 -14.15 -3.91
CA TRP A 125 0.17 -14.12 -4.00
C TRP A 125 -0.32 -12.70 -4.34
N GLN A 126 0.10 -11.69 -3.58
CA GLN A 126 -0.27 -10.29 -3.83
C GLN A 126 0.10 -9.82 -5.24
N ASN A 127 1.32 -10.16 -5.69
CA ASN A 127 1.75 -9.83 -7.05
C ASN A 127 0.91 -10.57 -8.11
N SER A 128 0.56 -11.84 -7.87
CA SER A 128 -0.30 -12.60 -8.78
C SER A 128 -1.71 -12.02 -8.86
N GLN A 129 -2.29 -11.66 -7.71
CA GLN A 129 -3.62 -11.06 -7.62
C GLN A 129 -3.68 -9.69 -8.30
N LEU A 130 -2.66 -8.84 -8.11
CA LEU A 130 -2.57 -7.57 -8.82
C LEU A 130 -2.46 -7.77 -10.34
N LYS A 131 -1.62 -8.70 -10.81
CA LYS A 131 -1.51 -9.01 -12.24
C LYS A 131 -2.83 -9.49 -12.82
N HIS A 132 -3.51 -10.39 -12.11
CA HIS A 132 -4.83 -10.88 -12.51
C HIS A 132 -5.83 -9.72 -12.63
N LEU A 133 -5.88 -8.84 -11.63
CA LEU A 133 -6.79 -7.70 -11.62
C LEU A 133 -6.48 -6.70 -12.74
N VAL A 134 -5.20 -6.47 -13.06
CA VAL A 134 -4.80 -5.59 -14.18
C VAL A 134 -5.21 -6.19 -15.53
N THR A 135 -5.09 -7.52 -15.70
CA THR A 135 -5.48 -8.19 -16.96
C THR A 135 -6.99 -8.33 -17.11
N ASN A 136 -7.72 -8.51 -16.02
CA ASN A 136 -9.17 -8.68 -15.99
C ASN A 136 -9.84 -7.51 -15.26
N LEU A 137 -9.40 -6.28 -15.55
CA LEU A 137 -9.98 -5.09 -14.94
C LEU A 137 -11.45 -4.99 -15.40
N PRO A 138 -12.43 -4.91 -14.49
CA PRO A 138 -13.81 -4.73 -14.90
C PRO A 138 -14.05 -3.33 -15.47
N GLN A 139 -14.99 -3.21 -16.40
CA GLN A 139 -15.33 -1.92 -17.01
C GLN A 139 -15.72 -0.90 -15.93
N ASN A 140 -15.40 0.38 -16.18
CA ASN A 140 -15.64 1.49 -15.24
C ASN A 140 -14.86 1.42 -13.91
N HIS A 141 -13.94 0.47 -13.77
CA HIS A 141 -13.04 0.41 -12.61
C HIS A 141 -11.67 0.99 -12.96
N ILE A 142 -10.96 1.45 -11.93
CA ILE A 142 -9.59 1.95 -12.01
C ILE A 142 -8.80 1.30 -10.89
N ILE A 143 -7.58 0.86 -11.20
CA ILE A 143 -6.62 0.43 -10.18
C ILE A 143 -5.68 1.60 -9.91
N SER A 144 -5.66 2.06 -8.66
CA SER A 144 -4.70 3.05 -8.21
C SER A 144 -3.71 2.43 -7.24
N VAL A 145 -2.43 2.47 -7.59
CA VAL A 145 -1.32 2.00 -6.75
C VAL A 145 -0.55 3.22 -6.27
N HIS A 146 -0.72 3.56 -5.01
CA HIS A 146 -0.06 4.69 -4.36
C HIS A 146 1.22 4.24 -3.65
N ASP A 147 2.25 5.07 -3.70
CA ASP A 147 3.42 4.97 -2.81
C ASP A 147 3.31 5.97 -1.65
N TYR A 148 4.20 5.85 -0.67
CA TYR A 148 4.43 6.94 0.27
C TYR A 148 5.04 8.14 -0.47
N SER A 149 4.62 9.33 -0.05
CA SER A 149 5.33 10.55 -0.42
C SER A 149 6.74 10.51 0.17
N GLU A 150 7.73 10.89 -0.63
CA GLU A 150 9.13 10.96 -0.20
C GLU A 150 9.69 12.35 -0.47
N ASN A 151 10.50 12.86 0.46
CA ASN A 151 11.25 14.10 0.23
C ASN A 151 12.46 13.80 -0.67
N TYR A 152 12.45 14.41 -1.85
CA TYR A 152 13.61 14.51 -2.72
C TYR A 152 14.47 15.68 -2.26
N LYS A 153 15.74 15.41 -1.93
CA LYS A 153 16.73 16.45 -1.61
C LYS A 153 17.33 16.97 -2.90
N CYS A 154 17.09 18.24 -3.21
CA CYS A 154 17.70 18.88 -4.38
C CYS A 154 19.23 18.91 -4.23
N LYS A 155 19.93 18.59 -5.33
CA LYS A 155 21.39 18.65 -5.39
C LYS A 155 21.81 19.98 -6.00
N GLU A 156 23.01 20.43 -5.64
CA GLU A 156 23.68 21.53 -6.31
C GLU A 156 24.85 20.96 -7.12
N ARG A 157 25.17 21.58 -8.26
CA ARG A 157 26.33 21.17 -9.07
C ARG A 157 27.64 21.40 -8.32
N ASP A 158 27.77 22.59 -7.75
CA ASP A 158 28.93 23.02 -6.96
C ASP A 158 28.46 23.25 -5.52
N GLU A 159 28.42 22.19 -4.72
CA GLU A 159 27.98 22.29 -3.32
C GLU A 159 29.00 23.11 -2.50
N LEU A 160 28.58 24.29 -2.05
CA LEU A 160 29.33 25.05 -1.04
C LEU A 160 29.37 24.23 0.25
N GLN A 161 30.52 24.23 0.95
CA GLN A 161 30.72 23.42 2.17
C GLN A 161 29.66 23.70 3.26
N SER A 162 29.06 24.89 3.27
CA SER A 162 27.99 25.30 4.17
C SER A 162 26.58 24.81 3.76
N SER A 163 26.34 24.54 2.47
CA SER A 163 25.04 24.02 1.95
C SER A 163 24.71 22.62 2.45
N TYR A 164 25.66 21.94 3.11
CA TYR A 164 25.42 20.65 3.76
C TYR A 164 24.31 20.69 4.83
N PHE A 165 24.07 21.85 5.46
CA PHE A 165 23.14 21.99 6.58
C PHE A 165 21.69 22.35 6.20
N GLN A 166 21.47 22.93 5.03
CA GLN A 166 20.15 23.35 4.54
C GLN A 166 20.08 23.09 3.04
N LYS A 167 19.65 21.88 2.66
CA LYS A 167 19.34 21.57 1.26
C LYS A 167 17.83 21.73 1.07
N PRO A 168 17.37 22.43 0.03
CA PRO A 168 15.96 22.47 -0.28
C PRO A 168 15.46 21.06 -0.60
N GLU A 169 14.33 20.68 -0.02
CA GLU A 169 13.66 19.42 -0.32
C GLU A 169 12.34 19.69 -1.03
N ALA A 170 11.90 18.73 -1.83
CA ALA A 170 10.61 18.73 -2.49
C ALA A 170 9.92 17.40 -2.20
N SER A 171 8.67 17.44 -1.78
CA SER A 171 7.85 16.24 -1.62
C SER A 171 7.44 15.70 -2.97
N LEU A 172 7.68 14.40 -3.19
CA LEU A 172 7.26 13.68 -4.39
C LEU A 172 6.33 12.54 -3.98
N HIS A 173 5.07 12.63 -4.41
CA HIS A 173 4.10 11.55 -4.34
C HIS A 173 3.92 10.90 -5.71
N VAL A 174 3.96 9.57 -5.76
CA VAL A 174 3.85 8.80 -7.01
C VAL A 174 2.67 7.85 -6.92
N SER A 175 1.83 7.87 -7.94
CA SER A 175 0.74 6.92 -8.13
C SER A 175 0.82 6.30 -9.52
N LEU A 176 0.53 5.02 -9.60
CA LEU A 176 0.27 4.34 -10.88
C LEU A 176 -1.22 4.10 -11.03
N LEU A 177 -1.73 4.43 -12.20
CA LEU A 177 -3.12 4.25 -12.58
C LEU A 177 -3.19 3.23 -13.72
N TYR A 178 -4.06 2.23 -13.55
CA TYR A 178 -4.50 1.35 -14.62
C TYR A 178 -5.98 1.60 -14.85
N ARG A 179 -6.35 1.90 -16.09
CA ARG A 179 -7.73 2.18 -16.48
C ARG A 179 -8.00 1.65 -17.89
N HIS A 180 -9.26 1.51 -18.22
CA HIS A 180 -9.68 1.28 -19.59
C HIS A 180 -9.34 2.50 -20.48
N ALA A 181 -8.93 2.24 -21.71
CA ALA A 181 -8.71 3.25 -22.74
C ALA A 181 -10.01 4.00 -23.05
N ILE A 182 -9.90 5.30 -23.31
CA ILE A 182 -11.03 6.17 -23.66
C ILE A 182 -10.78 6.73 -25.05
N LEU A 183 -11.72 6.58 -25.97
CA LEU A 183 -11.56 6.97 -27.38
C LEU A 183 -11.06 8.41 -27.56
N GLU A 184 -11.65 9.36 -26.85
CA GLU A 184 -11.32 10.79 -26.93
C GLU A 184 -9.89 11.12 -26.47
N VAL A 185 -9.32 10.30 -25.58
CA VAL A 185 -8.06 10.59 -24.88
C VAL A 185 -6.90 9.69 -25.34
N ASP A 186 -7.21 8.46 -25.74
CA ASP A 186 -6.25 7.42 -26.10
C ASP A 186 -6.29 7.07 -27.60
N GLY A 187 -7.34 7.50 -28.32
CA GLY A 187 -7.56 7.17 -29.73
C GLY A 187 -8.07 5.75 -29.98
N VAL A 188 -8.31 4.99 -28.91
CA VAL A 188 -8.84 3.62 -28.93
C VAL A 188 -9.87 3.50 -27.81
N ASP A 189 -11.00 2.89 -28.10
CA ASP A 189 -12.03 2.61 -27.10
C ASP A 189 -11.81 1.22 -26.49
N SER A 190 -12.21 1.06 -25.23
CA SER A 190 -12.07 -0.19 -24.50
C SER A 190 -13.42 -0.83 -24.28
N THR A 191 -13.60 -2.04 -24.78
CA THR A 191 -14.88 -2.78 -24.73
C THR A 191 -14.74 -4.06 -23.91
N LEU A 192 -15.86 -4.73 -23.62
CA LEU A 192 -15.83 -6.02 -22.91
C LEU A 192 -15.18 -7.11 -23.76
N GLU A 193 -15.37 -7.07 -25.07
CA GLU A 193 -14.80 -8.04 -26.03
C GLU A 193 -13.34 -7.76 -26.37
N ASP A 194 -12.92 -6.48 -26.38
CA ASP A 194 -11.55 -6.04 -26.61
C ASP A 194 -11.09 -5.03 -25.53
N PRO A 195 -10.70 -5.53 -24.34
CA PRO A 195 -10.28 -4.69 -23.24
C PRO A 195 -8.87 -4.11 -23.50
N ASN A 196 -8.82 -2.81 -23.73
CA ASN A 196 -7.59 -2.05 -23.86
C ASN A 196 -7.28 -1.34 -22.54
N ILE A 197 -6.25 -1.81 -21.82
CA ILE A 197 -5.82 -1.25 -20.54
C ILE A 197 -4.66 -0.27 -20.75
N VAL A 198 -4.79 0.93 -20.19
CA VAL A 198 -3.81 2.00 -20.25
C VAL A 198 -3.17 2.19 -18.88
N THR A 199 -1.84 2.20 -18.85
CA THR A 199 -1.04 2.50 -17.65
C THR A 199 -0.55 3.93 -17.69
N GLU A 200 -0.78 4.68 -16.61
CA GLU A 200 -0.38 6.08 -16.46
C GLU A 200 0.33 6.29 -15.12
N ASN A 201 1.32 7.17 -15.11
CA ASN A 201 1.98 7.57 -13.88
C ASN A 201 1.52 8.98 -13.50
N PHE A 202 1.05 9.16 -12.28
CA PHE A 202 0.65 10.44 -11.73
C PHE A 202 1.63 10.87 -10.64
N PHE A 203 2.25 12.03 -10.83
CA PHE A 203 3.21 12.61 -9.92
C PHE A 203 2.62 13.88 -9.32
N VAL A 204 2.60 13.96 -7.99
CA VAL A 204 2.30 15.20 -7.27
C VAL A 204 3.59 15.69 -6.62
N ILE A 205 3.96 16.93 -6.92
CA ILE A 205 5.15 17.59 -6.41
C ILE A 205 4.71 18.77 -5.54
N SER A 206 5.32 18.93 -4.38
CA SER A 206 4.95 19.97 -3.42
C SER A 206 6.17 20.51 -2.65
N ASP A 207 6.12 21.78 -2.27
CA ASP A 207 7.05 22.37 -1.30
C ASP A 207 6.73 21.95 0.14
N ASP A 208 5.60 21.28 0.35
CA ASP A 208 5.17 20.81 1.66
C ASP A 208 5.88 19.51 2.04
N GLU A 209 6.88 19.62 2.91
CA GLU A 209 7.71 18.49 3.39
C GLU A 209 7.03 17.65 4.49
N LYS A 210 5.83 18.03 4.95
CA LYS A 210 5.15 17.35 6.07
C LYS A 210 4.32 16.16 5.56
N HIS A 211 4.71 14.98 6.02
CA HIS A 211 3.99 13.73 5.74
C HIS A 211 2.91 13.46 6.78
N ASP A 212 1.65 13.51 6.35
CA ASP A 212 0.51 13.11 7.18
C ASP A 212 0.37 11.58 7.19
N GLN A 213 -0.13 11.02 8.29
CA GLN A 213 -0.29 9.57 8.47
C GLN A 213 -1.57 9.02 7.80
N CYS A 214 -1.96 9.57 6.66
CA CYS A 214 -3.15 9.13 5.95
C CYS A 214 -2.88 7.81 5.19
N PHE A 215 -3.90 6.96 5.11
CA PHE A 215 -3.82 5.59 4.61
C PHE A 215 -3.16 5.48 3.23
N THR A 216 -1.91 4.99 3.19
CA THR A 216 -1.32 4.44 1.97
C THR A 216 -0.79 3.04 2.25
N PHE A 217 -1.21 2.09 1.41
CA PHE A 217 -0.77 0.71 1.48
C PHE A 217 0.59 0.58 0.79
N GLN A 218 1.56 -0.04 1.48
CA GLN A 218 2.88 -0.26 0.92
C GLN A 218 2.88 -1.47 -0.02
N ALA A 219 2.89 -1.21 -1.33
CA ALA A 219 3.38 -2.18 -2.30
C ALA A 219 4.76 -1.71 -2.78
N LYS A 220 5.79 -2.57 -2.74
CA LYS A 220 7.01 -2.30 -3.51
C LYS A 220 6.71 -2.64 -4.96
N GLY A 221 6.80 -1.67 -5.86
CA GLY A 221 6.28 -1.88 -7.20
C GLY A 221 6.86 -0.96 -8.26
N PRO A 222 6.22 -0.91 -9.44
CA PRO A 222 6.64 -0.05 -10.53
C PRO A 222 6.63 1.46 -10.17
N GLN A 223 5.89 1.87 -9.14
CA GLN A 223 5.88 3.22 -8.56
C GLN A 223 7.25 3.65 -8.01
N ASP A 224 7.91 2.80 -7.22
CA ASP A 224 9.25 3.07 -6.69
C ASP A 224 10.23 3.31 -7.84
N ALA A 225 10.11 2.51 -8.91
CA ALA A 225 10.95 2.63 -10.11
C ALA A 225 10.65 3.92 -10.88
N ALA A 226 9.38 4.32 -10.98
CA ALA A 226 8.97 5.55 -11.63
C ALA A 226 9.46 6.80 -10.86
N GLY A 227 9.30 6.82 -9.54
CA GLY A 227 9.85 7.87 -8.67
C GLY A 227 11.38 7.92 -8.71
N GLY A 228 12.03 6.76 -8.62
CA GLY A 228 13.49 6.64 -8.69
C GLY A 228 14.06 7.11 -10.03
N LEU A 229 13.37 6.87 -11.16
CA LEU A 229 13.77 7.36 -12.47
C LEU A 229 13.84 8.88 -12.49
N ILE A 230 12.81 9.58 -12.01
CA ILE A 230 12.77 11.05 -12.00
C ILE A 230 13.90 11.58 -11.12
N LYS A 231 14.01 11.11 -9.88
CA LYS A 231 15.07 11.51 -8.95
C LYS A 231 16.47 11.36 -9.56
N ASN A 232 16.75 10.22 -10.16
CA ASN A 232 18.04 9.94 -10.79
C ASN A 232 18.31 10.82 -12.01
N GLN A 233 17.31 11.08 -12.86
CA GLN A 233 17.50 11.92 -14.05
C GLN A 233 17.64 13.40 -13.69
N THR A 234 16.87 13.88 -12.72
CA THR A 234 17.01 15.21 -12.12
C THR A 234 18.43 15.40 -11.57
N ASP A 235 18.92 14.46 -10.76
CA ASP A 235 20.29 14.49 -10.24
C ASP A 235 21.34 14.57 -11.35
N LEU A 236 21.18 13.76 -12.40
CA LEU A 236 22.10 13.75 -13.54
C LEU A 236 22.07 15.07 -14.32
N ALA A 237 20.88 15.67 -14.49
CA ALA A 237 20.73 16.94 -15.20
C ALA A 237 21.39 18.10 -14.45
N ILE A 238 21.30 18.10 -13.12
CA ILE A 238 21.98 19.07 -12.24
C ILE A 238 23.51 18.87 -12.32
N ILE A 239 23.99 17.65 -12.14
CA ILE A 239 25.43 17.33 -12.16
C ILE A 239 26.06 17.68 -13.51
N ARG A 240 25.34 17.47 -14.62
CA ARG A 240 25.79 17.83 -15.97
C ARG A 240 25.71 19.33 -16.24
N GLY A 241 25.07 20.12 -15.38
CA GLY A 241 24.85 21.54 -15.58
C GLY A 241 23.83 21.85 -16.68
N THR A 242 22.96 20.91 -17.01
CA THR A 242 21.92 21.07 -18.04
C THR A 242 20.63 21.66 -17.49
N ALA A 243 20.43 21.59 -16.16
CA ALA A 243 19.29 22.18 -15.48
C ALA A 243 19.72 22.66 -14.07
N THR A 244 19.07 23.72 -13.60
CA THR A 244 19.19 24.21 -12.22
C THR A 244 17.84 23.97 -11.55
N ILE A 245 17.83 23.20 -10.46
CA ILE A 245 16.59 22.78 -9.79
C ILE A 245 16.77 23.01 -8.30
N GLN A 246 16.14 24.06 -7.77
CA GLN A 246 16.37 24.54 -6.41
C GLN A 246 15.14 24.45 -5.50
N ASN A 247 13.95 24.18 -6.04
CA ASN A 247 12.70 24.07 -5.28
C ASN A 247 11.74 23.08 -5.95
N ALA A 248 10.57 22.85 -5.35
CA ALA A 248 9.61 21.89 -5.88
C ALA A 248 9.00 22.36 -7.22
N HIS A 249 8.82 23.66 -7.41
CA HIS A 249 8.33 24.23 -8.66
C HIS A 249 9.31 23.96 -9.83
N ASP A 250 10.62 24.18 -9.64
CA ASP A 250 11.65 23.89 -10.64
C ASP A 250 11.67 22.40 -10.98
N LEU A 251 11.52 21.53 -9.98
CA LEU A 251 11.45 20.08 -10.17
C LEU A 251 10.22 19.71 -11.00
N PHE A 252 9.07 20.33 -10.74
CA PHE A 252 7.84 20.14 -11.49
C PHE A 252 8.00 20.57 -12.96
N GLU A 253 8.49 21.78 -13.21
CA GLU A 253 8.69 22.30 -14.57
C GLU A 253 9.70 21.47 -15.36
N PHE A 254 10.80 21.08 -14.72
CA PHE A 254 11.77 20.16 -15.31
C PHE A 254 11.14 18.81 -15.65
N ALA A 255 10.36 18.25 -14.73
CA ALA A 255 9.78 16.92 -14.92
C ALA A 255 8.70 16.92 -16.01
N LYS A 256 7.85 17.95 -16.03
CA LYS A 256 6.80 18.15 -17.03
C LYS A 256 7.38 18.35 -18.42
N SER A 257 8.43 19.15 -18.56
CA SER A 257 9.06 19.41 -19.87
C SER A 257 9.82 18.20 -20.43
N ASN A 258 10.43 17.37 -19.57
CA ASN A 258 11.32 16.30 -20.02
C ASN A 258 10.72 14.88 -19.98
N PHE A 259 9.70 14.63 -19.15
CA PHE A 259 9.22 13.27 -18.86
C PHE A 259 7.73 13.03 -19.07
N SER A 260 6.94 14.02 -19.49
CA SER A 260 5.50 13.85 -19.75
C SER A 260 5.20 12.74 -20.76
N ILE A 261 6.07 12.57 -21.76
CA ILE A 261 5.99 11.49 -22.75
C ILE A 261 6.97 10.37 -22.33
N PRO A 262 6.47 9.18 -21.93
CA PRO A 262 7.30 8.03 -21.62
C PRO A 262 8.07 7.53 -22.85
N LYS A 263 9.31 7.08 -22.64
CA LYS A 263 10.10 6.39 -23.69
C LYS A 263 9.75 4.91 -23.83
N SER A 264 9.05 4.34 -22.86
CA SER A 264 8.65 2.93 -22.82
C SER A 264 7.20 2.77 -23.25
N SER A 265 6.89 1.72 -24.03
CA SER A 265 5.52 1.32 -24.38
C SER A 265 4.64 0.97 -23.17
N ASN A 266 5.24 0.59 -22.04
CA ASN A 266 4.53 0.11 -20.85
C ASN A 266 3.81 1.21 -20.06
N CYS A 267 4.05 2.49 -20.37
CA CYS A 267 3.39 3.63 -19.75
C CYS A 267 3.00 4.58 -20.88
N LYS A 268 1.72 4.94 -20.97
CA LYS A 268 1.22 5.77 -22.08
C LYS A 268 1.57 7.23 -21.87
N ARG A 269 1.44 7.73 -20.63
CA ARG A 269 1.72 9.12 -20.27
C ARG A 269 2.16 9.27 -18.82
N ARG A 270 2.91 10.34 -18.54
CA ARG A 270 3.17 10.82 -17.17
C ARG A 270 2.46 12.14 -16.97
N LEU A 271 1.70 12.23 -15.90
CA LEU A 271 0.95 13.40 -15.50
C LEU A 271 1.65 14.00 -14.28
N PHE A 272 1.85 15.31 -14.31
CA PHE A 272 2.51 16.06 -13.26
C PHE A 272 1.54 17.09 -12.71
N LYS A 273 1.43 17.17 -11.38
CA LYS A 273 0.69 18.20 -10.67
C LYS A 273 1.60 18.85 -9.63
N TYR A 274 1.58 20.18 -9.59
CA TYR A 274 2.23 20.95 -8.56
C TYR A 274 1.19 21.43 -7.53
N THR A 275 1.56 21.42 -6.26
CA THR A 275 0.72 21.93 -5.17
C THR A 275 1.58 22.64 -4.14
N GLU A 276 1.30 23.92 -3.90
CA GLU A 276 2.07 24.75 -2.95
C GLU A 276 1.73 24.41 -1.50
N ASN A 277 0.43 24.26 -1.21
CA ASN A 277 -0.07 24.05 0.15
C ASN A 277 -1.02 22.85 0.18
N ILE A 278 -0.85 21.98 1.17
CA ILE A 278 -1.78 20.88 1.45
C ILE A 278 -2.74 21.35 2.56
N ASN A 279 -4.03 21.40 2.24
CA ASN A 279 -5.05 21.72 3.24
C ASN A 279 -5.13 20.60 4.30
N ARG A 280 -4.74 20.93 5.53
CA ARG A 280 -4.80 20.02 6.69
C ARG A 280 -5.92 20.36 7.67
N ASN A 281 -6.79 21.30 7.32
CA ASN A 281 -7.96 21.65 8.13
C ASN A 281 -9.10 20.64 7.88
N PHE A 282 -8.78 19.34 7.89
CA PHE A 282 -9.78 18.29 7.88
C PHE A 282 -9.89 17.71 9.28
N ARG A 283 -11.12 17.65 9.79
CA ARG A 283 -11.40 17.00 11.07
C ARG A 283 -11.19 15.50 10.91
N MET A 284 -10.19 14.94 11.60
CA MET A 284 -10.08 13.49 11.70
C MET A 284 -11.24 12.97 12.53
N LEU A 285 -12.10 12.16 11.92
CA LEU A 285 -13.27 11.57 12.59
C LEU A 285 -12.88 10.35 13.42
N TYR A 286 -11.80 9.67 13.05
CA TYR A 286 -11.39 8.40 13.61
C TYR A 286 -9.88 8.36 13.80
N LYS A 287 -9.46 7.67 14.87
CA LYS A 287 -8.04 7.42 15.16
C LYS A 287 -7.42 6.54 14.07
N PRO A 288 -6.13 6.76 13.72
CA PRO A 288 -5.42 5.90 12.78
C PRO A 288 -5.39 4.43 13.24
N ILE A 289 -5.66 3.52 12.31
CA ILE A 289 -5.62 2.08 12.57
C ILE A 289 -4.17 1.62 12.64
N PRO A 290 -3.69 1.04 13.76
CA PRO A 290 -2.35 0.52 13.84
C PRO A 290 -2.21 -0.79 13.05
N GLY A 291 -0.99 -1.10 12.58
CA GLY A 291 -0.69 -2.42 12.02
C GLY A 291 -1.14 -2.65 10.58
N ILE A 292 -1.57 -1.63 9.84
CA ILE A 292 -2.06 -1.76 8.44
C ILE A 292 -1.07 -2.37 7.45
N ARG A 293 0.22 -2.47 7.78
CA ARG A 293 1.25 -3.12 6.93
C ARG A 293 1.02 -4.62 6.70
N SER A 294 0.24 -5.29 7.56
CA SER A 294 -0.15 -6.69 7.36
C SER A 294 -1.49 -6.84 6.64
N VAL A 295 -2.21 -5.75 6.40
CA VAL A 295 -3.52 -5.73 5.77
C VAL A 295 -3.37 -5.57 4.26
N HIS A 296 -4.05 -6.44 3.51
CA HIS A 296 -3.96 -6.45 2.04
C HIS A 296 -5.33 -6.40 1.37
N GLN A 297 -6.40 -6.52 2.14
CA GLN A 297 -7.75 -6.28 1.66
C GLN A 297 -8.59 -5.73 2.81
N VAL A 298 -9.44 -4.77 2.46
CA VAL A 298 -10.35 -4.09 3.35
C VAL A 298 -11.72 -4.11 2.68
N VAL A 299 -12.74 -4.44 3.45
CA VAL A 299 -14.15 -4.42 3.03
C VAL A 299 -14.96 -3.76 4.13
N VAL A 300 -16.00 -3.03 3.75
CA VAL A 300 -16.98 -2.48 4.67
C VAL A 300 -18.22 -3.36 4.59
N ASP A 301 -18.68 -3.87 5.73
CA ASP A 301 -19.87 -4.71 5.85
C ASP A 301 -20.67 -4.26 7.07
N ASN A 302 -21.91 -3.80 6.87
CA ASN A 302 -22.82 -3.35 7.94
C ASN A 302 -22.14 -2.44 8.98
N ASP A 303 -21.53 -1.34 8.52
CA ASP A 303 -20.75 -0.36 9.31
C ASP A 303 -19.50 -0.91 10.03
N ARG A 304 -19.09 -2.13 9.70
CA ARG A 304 -17.86 -2.74 10.24
C ARG A 304 -16.78 -2.75 9.19
N LEU A 305 -15.57 -2.36 9.62
CA LEU A 305 -14.38 -2.54 8.81
C LEU A 305 -13.86 -3.96 8.97
N LEU A 306 -13.92 -4.73 7.89
CA LEU A 306 -13.38 -6.07 7.82
C LEU A 306 -12.06 -6.05 7.09
N ILE A 307 -11.04 -6.68 7.66
CA ILE A 307 -9.72 -6.78 7.04
C ILE A 307 -9.31 -8.23 6.80
N ARG A 308 -8.43 -8.40 5.82
CA ARG A 308 -7.79 -9.68 5.53
C ARG A 308 -6.31 -9.50 5.24
N SER A 309 -5.52 -10.50 5.68
CA SER A 309 -4.06 -10.48 5.53
C SER A 309 -3.58 -10.72 4.09
N LEU A 310 -4.47 -11.20 3.23
CA LEU A 310 -4.25 -11.48 1.81
C LEU A 310 -5.48 -11.05 1.00
N SER A 311 -5.25 -10.33 -0.09
CA SER A 311 -6.26 -10.01 -1.09
C SER A 311 -6.70 -11.21 -1.93
N CYS A 312 -7.91 -11.16 -2.47
CA CYS A 312 -8.36 -12.08 -3.52
C CYS A 312 -9.16 -11.28 -4.55
N TYR A 313 -8.70 -11.31 -5.79
CA TYR A 313 -9.29 -10.68 -6.97
C TYR A 313 -9.50 -11.69 -8.11
N THR A 314 -9.23 -12.98 -7.87
CA THR A 314 -9.44 -14.07 -8.82
C THR A 314 -10.83 -14.71 -8.72
N SER A 315 -11.52 -14.51 -7.61
CA SER A 315 -12.88 -15.00 -7.40
C SER A 315 -13.86 -13.86 -7.63
N ASN A 316 -14.86 -14.07 -8.50
CA ASN A 316 -15.90 -13.08 -8.78
C ASN A 316 -16.63 -12.68 -7.50
N ASN A 317 -16.90 -13.63 -6.60
CA ASN A 317 -17.49 -13.36 -5.29
C ASN A 317 -16.71 -12.30 -4.50
N CYS A 318 -15.37 -12.31 -4.54
CA CYS A 318 -14.58 -11.29 -3.86
C CYS A 318 -14.59 -9.92 -4.54
N LEU A 319 -14.78 -9.88 -5.87
CA LEU A 319 -14.88 -8.62 -6.62
C LEU A 319 -16.27 -7.98 -6.45
N GLU A 320 -17.31 -8.80 -6.37
CA GLU A 320 -18.71 -8.39 -6.18
C GLU A 320 -19.07 -8.08 -4.72
N GLY A 321 -18.16 -8.31 -3.77
CA GLY A 321 -18.37 -8.05 -2.34
C GLY A 321 -18.96 -9.22 -1.54
N ASN A 322 -19.22 -10.37 -2.18
CA ASN A 322 -19.64 -11.63 -1.55
C ASN A 322 -18.45 -12.31 -0.82
N ILE A 323 -17.99 -11.69 0.26
CA ILE A 323 -16.74 -12.07 0.96
C ILE A 323 -16.77 -13.47 1.61
N ASN A 324 -17.95 -13.98 1.97
CA ASN A 324 -18.11 -15.24 2.69
C ASN A 324 -17.99 -16.48 1.78
N GLU A 325 -18.09 -16.28 0.46
CA GLU A 325 -18.10 -17.35 -0.53
C GLU A 325 -16.80 -17.43 -1.33
N CYS A 326 -15.69 -17.00 -0.72
CA CYS A 326 -14.40 -17.06 -1.38
C CYS A 326 -13.87 -18.51 -1.42
N GLU A 327 -13.68 -19.04 -2.63
CA GLU A 327 -13.11 -20.38 -2.87
C GLU A 327 -11.70 -20.55 -2.26
N ASN A 328 -10.95 -19.46 -2.13
CA ASN A 328 -9.56 -19.48 -1.65
C ASN A 328 -9.43 -19.30 -0.13
N THR A 329 -10.53 -19.41 0.65
CA THR A 329 -10.55 -19.13 2.10
C THR A 329 -9.51 -19.93 2.88
N ASN A 330 -9.24 -21.19 2.51
CA ASN A 330 -8.23 -22.04 3.16
C ASN A 330 -6.79 -21.51 3.03
N ILE A 331 -6.55 -20.73 1.97
CA ILE A 331 -5.24 -20.18 1.60
C ILE A 331 -5.07 -18.76 2.16
N ILE A 332 -6.11 -17.93 2.03
CA ILE A 332 -6.03 -16.49 2.35
C ILE A 332 -6.52 -16.15 3.76
N GLY A 333 -7.29 -17.06 4.36
CA GLY A 333 -7.94 -16.90 5.65
C GLY A 333 -9.27 -16.15 5.56
N THR A 334 -9.92 -16.01 6.72
CA THR A 334 -11.18 -15.29 6.86
C THR A 334 -10.94 -13.81 7.14
N PHE A 335 -11.98 -13.01 6.94
CA PHE A 335 -11.98 -11.62 7.37
C PHE A 335 -12.02 -11.54 8.91
N SER A 336 -11.39 -10.51 9.45
CA SER A 336 -11.46 -10.16 10.88
C SER A 336 -11.92 -8.72 11.02
N PRO A 337 -12.89 -8.42 11.90
CA PRO A 337 -13.30 -7.05 12.16
C PRO A 337 -12.18 -6.27 12.84
N ILE A 338 -12.03 -5.00 12.48
CA ILE A 338 -11.22 -4.04 13.22
C ILE A 338 -12.15 -3.01 13.88
N PRO A 339 -11.96 -2.73 15.18
CA PRO A 339 -12.67 -1.66 15.83
C PRO A 339 -12.21 -0.31 15.26
N ILE A 340 -13.17 0.47 14.78
CA ILE A 340 -12.94 1.88 14.44
C ILE A 340 -13.15 2.67 15.73
N VAL A 341 -12.15 3.48 16.11
CA VAL A 341 -12.22 4.30 17.33
C VAL A 341 -12.42 5.76 16.90
N PRO A 342 -13.54 6.41 17.29
CA PRO A 342 -13.72 7.83 17.07
C PRO A 342 -12.58 8.65 17.69
N GLU A 343 -12.17 9.69 16.99
CA GLU A 343 -11.31 10.71 17.57
C GLU A 343 -12.20 11.63 18.40
N ILE A 344 -12.39 11.27 19.69
CA ILE A 344 -13.07 12.12 20.67
C ILE A 344 -12.24 13.40 20.74
N GLY A 345 -12.77 14.49 20.18
CA GLY A 345 -12.22 15.81 20.47
C GLY A 345 -12.26 15.99 21.97
N THR A 346 -11.21 16.57 22.55
CA THR A 346 -11.29 17.12 23.90
C THR A 346 -12.38 18.18 23.90
N VAL A 347 -13.60 17.76 24.15
CA VAL A 347 -14.63 18.61 24.72
C VAL A 347 -14.14 18.80 26.14
N ASP A 348 -13.74 20.03 26.47
CA ASP A 348 -13.49 20.39 27.86
C ASP A 348 -14.66 19.89 28.70
N ASP A 349 -14.31 19.20 29.78
CA ASP A 349 -15.20 18.63 30.78
C ASP A 349 -16.13 19.74 31.30
N ASP A 350 -17.33 19.85 30.73
CA ASP A 350 -18.47 20.44 31.40
C ASP A 350 -19.76 19.80 30.88
N GLN A 351 -20.15 18.76 31.63
CA GLN A 351 -21.51 18.29 31.88
C GLN A 351 -22.21 17.49 30.77
N ASN A 352 -22.38 16.20 31.08
CA ASN A 352 -23.59 15.40 30.88
C ASN A 352 -24.59 15.88 29.82
N ASP A 353 -24.57 15.26 28.65
CA ASP A 353 -25.62 14.34 28.21
C ASP A 353 -25.25 13.77 26.82
N ASP A 354 -25.68 12.53 26.57
CA ASP A 354 -25.76 11.96 25.22
C ASP A 354 -26.70 12.84 24.38
N THR A 355 -26.17 13.89 23.76
CA THR A 355 -26.85 14.58 22.67
C THR A 355 -26.08 14.31 21.40
N ASP A 356 -26.66 13.51 20.51
CA ASP A 356 -26.34 13.53 19.09
C ASP A 356 -26.18 14.98 18.67
N ILE A 357 -24.96 15.38 18.30
CA ILE A 357 -24.69 16.73 17.82
C ILE A 357 -25.33 16.80 16.43
N GLU A 358 -26.60 17.21 16.38
CA GLU A 358 -27.31 17.55 15.15
C GLU A 358 -26.61 18.74 14.49
N VAL A 359 -25.61 18.46 13.67
CA VAL A 359 -24.99 19.49 12.82
C VAL A 359 -25.94 19.74 11.65
N PRO A 360 -26.43 20.97 11.45
CA PRO A 360 -27.35 21.26 10.36
C PRO A 360 -26.71 20.96 9.00
N ILE A 361 -27.46 20.33 8.10
CA ILE A 361 -27.00 19.98 6.73
C ILE A 361 -26.35 21.17 6.00
N TYR A 362 -26.83 22.39 6.25
CA TYR A 362 -26.30 23.60 5.63
C TYR A 362 -24.85 23.92 6.01
N GLU A 363 -24.35 23.43 7.14
CA GLU A 363 -22.94 23.61 7.57
C GLU A 363 -22.01 22.57 6.94
N LEU A 364 -22.55 21.47 6.42
CA LEU A 364 -21.79 20.35 5.85
C LEU A 364 -21.71 20.41 4.32
N VAL A 365 -22.59 21.18 3.67
CA VAL A 365 -22.76 21.19 2.22
C VAL A 365 -22.20 22.47 1.60
N SER A 366 -21.15 22.31 0.79
CA SER A 366 -20.54 23.39 -0.01
C SER A 366 -20.85 23.24 -1.50
N ASN A 367 -20.62 24.29 -2.30
CA ASN A 367 -20.82 24.22 -3.75
C ASN A 367 -20.08 23.01 -4.37
N SER A 368 -20.77 22.24 -5.21
CA SER A 368 -20.29 21.02 -5.87
C SER A 368 -20.10 19.79 -4.97
N THR A 369 -20.54 19.85 -3.70
CA THR A 369 -20.63 18.67 -2.83
C THR A 369 -21.73 17.74 -3.31
N ILE A 370 -21.44 16.43 -3.34
CA ILE A 370 -22.41 15.37 -3.59
C ILE A 370 -22.76 14.73 -2.25
N PHE A 371 -24.03 14.62 -1.93
CA PHE A 371 -24.52 13.99 -0.70
C PHE A 371 -25.75 13.12 -0.99
N ALA A 372 -25.91 12.07 -0.18
CA ALA A 372 -27.06 11.17 -0.22
C ALA A 372 -28.10 11.60 0.83
N VAL A 373 -29.36 11.62 0.44
CA VAL A 373 -30.49 11.85 1.34
C VAL A 373 -31.27 10.56 1.43
N LEU A 374 -31.31 9.96 2.61
CA LEU A 374 -32.12 8.78 2.89
C LEU A 374 -33.58 9.07 2.57
N CYS A 375 -34.25 8.15 1.90
CA CYS A 375 -35.65 8.30 1.51
C CYS A 375 -36.51 7.17 2.07
N ASP A 376 -37.72 7.52 2.50
CA ASP A 376 -38.75 6.57 2.91
C ASP A 376 -39.63 6.17 1.71
N ASP A 377 -39.02 5.84 0.57
CA ASP A 377 -39.71 5.37 -0.64
C ASP A 377 -39.45 3.88 -0.87
N ASP A 378 -40.43 3.16 -1.41
CA ASP A 378 -40.33 1.73 -1.72
C ASP A 378 -39.37 1.46 -2.91
N GLU A 379 -39.08 2.49 -3.73
CA GLU A 379 -38.29 2.35 -4.96
C GLU A 379 -36.79 2.67 -4.78
N PHE A 380 -36.40 3.51 -3.81
CA PHE A 380 -35.00 3.92 -3.60
C PHE A 380 -34.66 4.16 -2.12
N ASP A 381 -33.56 3.55 -1.65
CA ASP A 381 -33.06 3.76 -0.28
C ASP A 381 -32.55 5.21 -0.05
N TYR A 382 -32.02 5.85 -1.10
CA TYR A 382 -31.51 7.23 -1.03
C TYR A 382 -31.50 7.93 -2.39
N TYR A 383 -31.58 9.27 -2.35
CA TYR A 383 -31.34 10.12 -3.51
C TYR A 383 -29.98 10.80 -3.44
N LEU A 384 -29.24 10.83 -4.55
CA LEU A 384 -27.98 11.57 -4.68
C LEU A 384 -28.23 12.98 -5.22
N LEU A 385 -27.82 13.99 -4.46
CA LEU A 385 -27.89 15.39 -4.85
C LEU A 385 -26.50 15.98 -4.98
N LYS A 386 -26.27 16.77 -6.04
CA LYS A 386 -25.10 17.66 -6.13
C LYS A 386 -25.54 19.08 -5.85
N ALA A 387 -25.00 19.68 -4.79
CA ALA A 387 -25.21 21.10 -4.50
C ALA A 387 -24.63 21.98 -5.61
N GLN A 388 -25.43 22.91 -6.13
CA GLN A 388 -24.99 23.97 -7.03
C GLN A 388 -24.62 25.25 -6.29
N THR A 389 -25.16 25.43 -5.09
CA THR A 389 -24.94 26.60 -4.25
C THR A 389 -24.48 26.16 -2.87
N GLU A 390 -23.76 27.05 -2.18
CA GLU A 390 -23.71 26.99 -0.71
C GLU A 390 -25.09 27.30 -0.13
N SER A 391 -25.28 27.04 1.16
CA SER A 391 -26.54 27.38 1.82
C SER A 391 -26.77 28.88 1.85
N TYR A 392 -27.98 29.32 1.51
CA TYR A 392 -28.35 30.72 1.58
C TYR A 392 -29.80 30.91 2.02
N GLN A 393 -30.13 32.09 2.54
CA GLN A 393 -31.50 32.43 2.93
C GLN A 393 -32.29 33.01 1.76
N LEU A 394 -33.49 32.48 1.55
CA LEU A 394 -34.41 32.98 0.53
C LEU A 394 -34.86 34.42 0.84
N GLN A 395 -34.73 35.31 -0.15
CA GLN A 395 -35.20 36.70 -0.04
C GLN A 395 -36.67 36.85 -0.42
N SER A 396 -37.22 35.89 -1.16
CA SER A 396 -38.60 35.88 -1.62
C SER A 396 -39.14 34.45 -1.61
N ARG A 397 -40.46 34.29 -1.68
CA ARG A 397 -41.08 32.96 -1.75
C ARG A 397 -40.66 32.27 -3.05
N GLU A 398 -40.10 31.08 -2.94
CA GLU A 398 -39.73 30.25 -4.09
C GLU A 398 -40.52 28.93 -4.06
N THR A 399 -40.78 28.34 -5.23
CA THR A 399 -41.41 27.02 -5.35
C THR A 399 -40.47 26.13 -6.16
N ASP A 400 -40.22 24.92 -5.67
CA ASP A 400 -39.35 23.97 -6.36
C ASP A 400 -40.06 23.21 -7.48
N SER A 401 -39.30 22.36 -8.18
CA SER A 401 -39.81 21.51 -9.27
C SER A 401 -40.80 20.44 -8.82
N TRP A 402 -40.94 20.20 -7.51
CA TRP A 402 -41.88 19.26 -6.91
C TRP A 402 -43.17 19.96 -6.44
N GLY A 403 -43.27 21.28 -6.64
CA GLY A 403 -44.43 22.07 -6.26
C GLY A 403 -44.46 22.50 -4.79
N VAL A 404 -43.36 22.33 -4.06
CA VAL A 404 -43.24 22.74 -2.66
C VAL A 404 -42.79 24.20 -2.59
N SER A 405 -43.54 25.03 -1.87
CA SER A 405 -43.24 26.45 -1.70
C SER A 405 -42.54 26.75 -0.38
N TYR A 406 -41.45 27.51 -0.44
CA TYR A 406 -40.64 27.92 0.71
C TYR A 406 -40.80 29.42 0.99
N GLN A 407 -40.88 29.81 2.26
CA GLN A 407 -41.08 31.20 2.65
C GLN A 407 -39.75 32.00 2.65
N PRO A 408 -39.79 33.33 2.51
CA PRO A 408 -38.63 34.18 2.75
C PRO A 408 -38.03 33.94 4.15
N GLY A 409 -36.70 33.92 4.25
CA GLY A 409 -35.96 33.61 5.48
C GLY A 409 -35.61 32.12 5.65
N THR A 410 -36.15 31.22 4.83
CA THR A 410 -35.78 29.80 4.84
C THR A 410 -34.35 29.62 4.31
N THR A 411 -33.50 28.91 5.05
CA THR A 411 -32.18 28.49 4.56
C THR A 411 -32.35 27.30 3.63
N VAL A 412 -31.90 27.45 2.38
CA VAL A 412 -32.02 26.42 1.34
C VAL A 412 -30.69 26.16 0.67
N ILE A 413 -30.58 24.96 0.08
CA ILE A 413 -29.48 24.57 -0.79
C ILE A 413 -30.11 24.18 -2.12
N LYS A 414 -29.65 24.77 -3.23
CA LYS A 414 -30.07 24.34 -4.56
C LYS A 414 -29.14 23.25 -5.05
N GLY A 415 -29.70 22.15 -5.53
CA GLY A 415 -28.95 21.03 -6.07
C GLY A 415 -29.68 20.35 -7.22
N ASN A 416 -28.91 19.65 -8.04
CA ASN A 416 -29.48 18.77 -9.06
C ASN A 416 -29.53 17.35 -8.49
N LEU A 417 -30.66 16.68 -8.72
CA LEU A 417 -30.82 15.26 -8.50
C LEU A 417 -30.08 14.51 -9.63
N PHE A 418 -29.25 13.53 -9.27
CA PHE A 418 -28.63 12.62 -10.23
C PHE A 418 -29.21 11.24 -10.00
N TYR A 419 -30.02 10.77 -10.95
CA TYR A 419 -30.34 9.36 -11.03
C TYR A 419 -29.09 8.64 -11.55
N ALA A 420 -28.44 7.87 -10.68
CA ALA A 420 -27.52 6.85 -11.15
C ALA A 420 -28.37 5.80 -11.89
N ARG A 421 -28.33 5.82 -13.22
CA ARG A 421 -28.80 4.69 -14.03
C ARG A 421 -27.68 3.68 -14.18
#